data_AF-A0A081RL20-F1
#
_entry.id   AF-A0A081RL20-F1
#
_cell.length_a   1.000
_cell.length_b   1.000
_cell.length_c   1.000
_cell.angle_alpha   90.00
_cell.angle_beta   90.00
_cell.angle_gamma   90.00
#
_symmetry.space_group_name_H-M   'P 1'
#
loop_
_entity.id
_entity.type
_entity.pdbx_description
1 polymer ?
#
loop_
_entity_poly.entity_id
_entity_poly.type
_entity_poly.pdbx_seq_one_letter_code
_entity_poly.pdbx_strand_id
1 'polypeptide(L)'
;MKPAKIIDIKEVGDGERVCVDTASMLHKGEGMLIGSRSNFLFLVHNESVGSSFTSPRPFRVNAGAVHCYTLSPDGTTNYLSEVETGSEVLILNSKGKARRATVGRSKIERRPMLMIKAKAGGEIGGIIAQDAETIRFVKPNGQLVSVTHLKKGDTVMVHSKPATGRHFGMEVSDEYILEK
;
A
#
# COMPACT_ATOMS: atom_id res chain seq x y z
N MET A 1 -4.23 -12.94 -1.39
CA MET A 1 -4.51 -11.98 -0.29
C MET A 1 -4.62 -12.75 1.01
N LYS A 2 -4.14 -12.20 2.13
CA LYS A 2 -4.19 -12.83 3.47
C LYS A 2 -4.59 -11.78 4.52
N PRO A 3 -5.28 -12.15 5.60
CA PRO A 3 -5.45 -11.28 6.76
C PRO A 3 -4.13 -11.12 7.51
N ALA A 4 -3.84 -9.90 7.98
CA ALA A 4 -2.70 -9.58 8.83
C ALA A 4 -3.14 -8.79 10.06
N LYS A 5 -2.64 -9.18 11.23
CA LYS A 5 -2.94 -8.50 12.50
C LYS A 5 -1.97 -7.35 12.70
N ILE A 6 -2.48 -6.15 12.97
CA ILE A 6 -1.67 -4.99 13.35
C ILE A 6 -1.00 -5.27 14.69
N ILE A 7 0.32 -5.14 14.74
CA ILE A 7 1.13 -5.42 15.93
C ILE A 7 1.76 -4.15 16.52
N ASP A 8 1.94 -3.11 15.71
CA ASP A 8 2.55 -1.84 16.11
C ASP A 8 2.07 -0.69 15.23
N ILE A 9 1.93 0.50 15.82
CA ILE A 9 1.63 1.77 15.14
C ILE A 9 2.41 2.85 15.87
N LYS A 10 3.16 3.67 15.13
CA LYS A 10 4.00 4.72 15.70
C LYS A 10 4.05 5.94 14.80
N GLU A 11 3.92 7.13 15.37
CA GLU A 11 4.22 8.39 14.69
C GLU A 11 5.72 8.49 14.37
N VAL A 12 6.05 8.85 13.13
CA VAL A 12 7.44 8.95 12.65
C VAL A 12 7.79 10.34 12.12
N GLY A 13 6.96 11.34 12.44
CA GLY A 13 7.16 12.72 12.02
C GLY A 13 6.80 12.93 10.55
N ASP A 14 7.33 14.01 9.98
CA ASP A 14 7.09 14.37 8.59
C ASP A 14 7.94 13.54 7.62
N GLY A 15 7.36 13.17 6.48
CA GLY A 15 8.07 12.55 5.38
C GLY A 15 7.38 12.72 4.04
N GLU A 16 8.03 12.29 2.97
CA GLU A 16 7.56 12.36 1.59
C GLU A 16 6.61 11.21 1.29
N ARG A 17 5.34 11.53 1.03
CA ARG A 17 4.29 10.59 0.64
C ARG A 17 3.98 10.71 -0.84
N VAL A 18 3.79 9.57 -1.48
CA VAL A 18 3.40 9.46 -2.89
C VAL A 18 1.89 9.29 -3.02
N CYS A 19 1.25 10.16 -3.81
CA CYS A 19 -0.10 9.98 -4.34
C CYS A 19 -0.02 9.44 -5.76
N VAL A 20 -0.79 8.40 -6.05
CA VAL A 20 -0.93 7.87 -7.40
C VAL A 20 -2.32 8.19 -7.92
N ASP A 21 -2.40 9.06 -8.92
CA ASP A 21 -3.62 9.33 -9.69
C ASP A 21 -3.60 8.47 -10.95
N THR A 22 -4.56 7.55 -11.06
CA THR A 22 -4.73 6.69 -12.24
C THR A 22 -5.56 7.39 -13.32
N ALA A 23 -5.39 6.99 -14.57
CA ALA A 23 -6.24 7.38 -15.70
C ALA A 23 -7.55 6.55 -15.74
N SER A 24 -7.94 5.92 -14.63
CA SER A 24 -9.10 5.04 -14.53
C SER A 24 -9.89 5.34 -13.27
N MET A 25 -11.20 5.11 -13.31
CA MET A 25 -12.00 5.11 -12.10
C MET A 25 -11.81 3.77 -11.37
N LEU A 26 -11.64 3.85 -10.06
CA LEU A 26 -11.50 2.73 -9.15
C LEU A 26 -12.77 2.58 -8.32
N HIS A 27 -13.16 1.34 -8.07
CA HIS A 27 -14.34 1.02 -7.29
C HIS A 27 -14.05 0.96 -5.80
N LYS A 28 -15.08 1.11 -4.97
CA LYS A 28 -14.96 0.86 -3.53
C LYS A 28 -14.46 -0.56 -3.27
N GLY A 29 -13.47 -0.70 -2.40
CA GLY A 29 -12.77 -1.94 -2.10
C GLY A 29 -11.56 -2.23 -2.99
N GLU A 30 -11.34 -1.44 -4.06
CA GLU A 30 -10.14 -1.51 -4.87
C GLU A 30 -9.02 -0.63 -4.32
N GLY A 31 -7.78 -0.98 -4.63
CA GLY A 31 -6.61 -0.25 -4.15
C GLY A 31 -5.30 -0.76 -4.71
N MET A 32 -4.20 -0.27 -4.16
CA MET A 32 -2.85 -0.71 -4.49
C MET A 32 -2.25 -1.53 -3.36
N LEU A 33 -1.34 -2.42 -3.71
CA LEU A 33 -0.50 -3.14 -2.74
C LEU A 33 0.75 -2.31 -2.45
N ILE A 34 0.93 -1.90 -1.20
CA ILE A 34 2.00 -0.99 -0.75
C ILE A 34 2.66 -1.50 0.52
N GLY A 35 3.98 -1.52 0.61
CA GLY A 35 4.67 -1.86 1.86
C GLY A 35 6.15 -1.54 1.82
N SER A 36 6.77 -1.45 2.99
CA SER A 36 8.22 -1.24 3.13
C SER A 36 9.04 -2.47 2.74
N ARG A 37 8.40 -3.62 2.49
CA ARG A 37 9.04 -4.85 2.01
C ARG A 37 8.29 -5.39 0.80
N SER A 38 9.02 -5.83 -0.22
CA SER A 38 8.44 -6.36 -1.46
C SER A 38 7.58 -7.62 -1.24
N ASN A 39 7.91 -8.42 -0.22
CA ASN A 39 7.19 -9.66 0.11
C ASN A 39 6.00 -9.46 1.07
N PHE A 40 5.77 -8.25 1.58
CA PHE A 40 4.67 -7.93 2.50
C PHE A 40 4.07 -6.56 2.20
N LEU A 41 2.97 -6.56 1.45
CA LEU A 41 2.32 -5.37 0.92
C LEU A 41 0.89 -5.24 1.46
N PHE A 42 0.54 -4.09 2.02
CA PHE A 42 -0.79 -3.75 2.51
C PHE A 42 -1.71 -3.36 1.36
N LEU A 43 -2.99 -3.76 1.41
CA LEU A 43 -4.00 -3.27 0.47
C LEU A 43 -4.49 -1.89 0.91
N VAL A 44 -3.93 -0.84 0.29
CA VAL A 44 -4.30 0.56 0.50
C VAL A 44 -5.42 0.93 -0.45
N HIS A 45 -6.59 1.23 0.11
CA HIS A 45 -7.81 1.56 -0.62
C HIS A 45 -7.71 2.93 -1.29
N ASN A 46 -8.38 3.08 -2.43
CA ASN A 46 -8.48 4.35 -3.15
C ASN A 46 -9.36 5.42 -2.45
N GLU A 47 -9.35 6.65 -2.93
CA GLU A 47 -10.12 7.76 -2.34
C GLU A 47 -11.58 7.81 -2.82
N SER A 48 -12.20 6.66 -3.15
CA SER A 48 -13.62 6.59 -3.56
C SER A 48 -14.61 6.79 -2.41
N VAL A 49 -14.16 6.71 -1.16
CA VAL A 49 -14.94 7.12 0.00
C VAL A 49 -14.45 8.49 0.43
N GLY A 50 -15.34 9.46 0.34
CA GLY A 50 -15.07 10.84 0.76
C GLY A 50 -14.72 10.94 2.23
N SER A 51 -14.41 12.16 2.63
CA SER A 51 -14.10 12.52 4.00
C SER A 51 -15.03 13.65 4.42
N SER A 52 -15.04 14.01 5.70
CA SER A 52 -15.81 15.17 6.15
C SER A 52 -15.29 16.49 5.55
N PHE A 53 -14.05 16.49 5.03
CA PHE A 53 -13.36 17.67 4.52
C PHE A 53 -13.15 17.64 2.99
N THR A 54 -13.32 16.50 2.32
CA THR A 54 -13.01 16.37 0.89
C THR A 54 -13.96 15.46 0.14
N SER A 55 -14.37 15.89 -1.06
CA SER A 55 -15.10 15.06 -2.02
C SER A 55 -14.26 13.85 -2.46
N PRO A 56 -14.90 12.69 -2.75
CA PRO A 56 -14.22 11.51 -3.24
C PRO A 56 -13.42 11.76 -4.52
N ARG A 57 -12.29 11.08 -4.66
CA ARG A 57 -11.47 11.02 -5.88
C ARG A 57 -11.23 9.56 -6.25
N PRO A 58 -12.20 8.88 -6.88
CA PRO A 58 -12.13 7.45 -7.12
C PRO A 58 -11.01 7.01 -8.08
N PHE A 59 -10.18 7.92 -8.58
CA PHE A 59 -9.02 7.62 -9.40
C PHE A 59 -7.70 7.67 -8.61
N ARG A 60 -7.72 8.11 -7.35
CA ARG A 60 -6.53 8.36 -6.51
C ARG A 60 -6.31 7.27 -5.47
N VAL A 61 -5.05 6.92 -5.25
CA VAL A 61 -4.59 6.21 -4.05
C VAL A 61 -3.55 7.08 -3.33
N ASN A 62 -3.81 7.39 -2.06
CA ASN A 62 -2.81 8.00 -1.17
C ASN A 62 -1.90 6.88 -0.65
N ALA A 63 -0.87 6.52 -1.42
CA ALA A 63 -0.22 5.21 -1.37
C ALA A 63 0.64 4.98 -0.11
N GLY A 64 1.73 5.73 0.05
CA GLY A 64 2.71 5.51 1.12
C GLY A 64 3.94 6.38 0.97
N ALA A 65 4.94 6.18 1.82
CA ALA A 65 6.22 6.88 1.74
C ALA A 65 7.00 6.52 0.46
N VAL A 66 7.87 7.41 -0.01
CA VAL A 66 8.65 7.25 -1.25
C VAL A 66 9.40 5.92 -1.38
N HIS A 67 9.92 5.36 -0.28
CA HIS A 67 10.66 4.10 -0.26
C HIS A 67 9.76 2.85 -0.26
N CYS A 68 8.44 2.98 -0.11
CA CYS A 68 7.58 1.81 -0.11
C CYS A 68 7.54 1.19 -1.50
N TYR A 69 7.50 -0.14 -1.54
CA TYR A 69 7.29 -0.91 -2.76
C TYR A 69 5.82 -0.93 -3.16
N THR A 70 5.57 -1.07 -4.45
CA THR A 70 4.30 -1.51 -5.02
C THR A 70 4.52 -2.64 -6.03
N LEU A 71 3.48 -3.44 -6.26
CA LEU A 71 3.53 -4.56 -7.19
C LEU A 71 3.20 -4.10 -8.61
N SER A 72 4.11 -4.39 -9.54
CA SER A 72 3.94 -4.17 -10.97
C SER A 72 3.11 -5.28 -11.61
N PRO A 73 2.40 -5.02 -12.71
CA PRO A 73 1.57 -6.04 -13.37
C PRO A 73 2.31 -7.27 -13.92
N ASP A 74 3.62 -7.19 -14.12
CA ASP A 74 4.49 -8.30 -14.54
C ASP A 74 5.01 -9.15 -13.37
N GLY A 75 4.65 -8.80 -12.13
CA GLY A 75 5.06 -9.49 -10.91
C GLY A 75 6.34 -8.94 -10.25
N THR A 76 7.00 -7.97 -10.88
CA THR A 76 8.11 -7.22 -10.27
C THR A 76 7.60 -6.22 -9.23
N THR A 77 8.50 -5.61 -8.48
CA THR A 77 8.15 -4.52 -7.54
C THR A 77 8.97 -3.28 -7.83
N ASN A 78 8.31 -2.12 -7.80
CA ASN A 78 8.94 -0.81 -7.97
C ASN A 78 8.84 -0.03 -6.66
N TYR A 79 9.79 0.89 -6.42
CA TYR A 79 9.60 1.90 -5.39
C TYR A 79 8.51 2.88 -5.81
N LEU A 80 7.76 3.41 -4.84
CA LEU A 80 6.76 4.44 -5.12
C LEU A 80 7.38 5.72 -5.71
N SER A 81 8.65 6.02 -5.38
CA SER A 81 9.39 7.13 -5.99
C SER A 81 9.63 6.97 -7.49
N GLU A 82 9.57 5.75 -8.03
CA GLU A 82 9.78 5.44 -9.45
C GLU A 82 8.46 5.44 -10.24
N VAL A 83 7.32 5.51 -9.55
CA VAL A 83 6.02 5.57 -10.22
C VAL A 83 5.80 6.96 -10.78
N GLU A 84 5.60 7.03 -12.09
CA GLU A 84 5.44 8.28 -12.84
C GLU A 84 4.28 8.19 -13.85
N THR A 85 4.02 9.28 -14.56
CA THR A 85 3.00 9.30 -15.61
C THR A 85 3.35 8.30 -16.70
N GLY A 86 2.38 7.47 -17.10
CA GLY A 86 2.58 6.41 -18.09
C GLY A 86 3.00 5.06 -17.49
N SER A 87 3.44 5.01 -16.23
CA SER A 87 3.65 3.73 -15.54
C SER A 87 2.34 2.93 -15.46
N GLU A 88 2.45 1.60 -15.47
CA GLU A 88 1.33 0.72 -15.13
C GLU A 88 1.41 0.28 -13.67
N VAL A 89 0.29 0.33 -12.95
CA VAL A 89 0.17 -0.21 -11.59
C VAL A 89 -0.89 -1.29 -11.54
N LEU A 90 -0.75 -2.22 -10.60
CA LEU A 90 -1.75 -3.23 -10.33
C LEU A 90 -2.78 -2.70 -9.32
N ILE A 91 -4.06 -2.72 -9.71
CA ILE A 91 -5.19 -2.43 -8.85
C ILE A 91 -5.86 -3.74 -8.46
N LEU A 92 -6.08 -3.94 -7.16
CA LEU A 92 -6.66 -5.17 -6.64
C LEU A 92 -7.76 -4.90 -5.62
N ASN A 93 -8.63 -5.90 -5.40
CA ASN A 93 -9.55 -5.94 -4.27
C ASN A 93 -9.14 -7.00 -3.23
N SER A 94 -9.88 -7.08 -2.12
CA SER A 94 -9.62 -8.04 -1.03
C SER A 94 -9.69 -9.51 -1.45
N LYS A 95 -10.41 -9.82 -2.54
CA LYS A 95 -10.49 -11.18 -3.12
C LYS A 95 -9.30 -11.52 -4.02
N GLY A 96 -8.38 -10.56 -4.24
CA GLY A 96 -7.23 -10.73 -5.11
C GLY A 96 -7.55 -10.61 -6.60
N LYS A 97 -8.76 -10.16 -6.97
CA LYS A 97 -9.06 -9.83 -8.38
C LYS A 97 -8.24 -8.59 -8.72
N ALA A 98 -7.35 -8.74 -9.70
CA ALA A 98 -6.40 -7.73 -10.10
C ALA A 98 -6.71 -7.22 -11.52
N ARG A 99 -6.40 -5.96 -11.79
CA ARG A 99 -6.42 -5.35 -13.12
C ARG A 99 -5.35 -4.27 -13.24
N ARG A 100 -4.92 -3.99 -14.47
CA ARG A 100 -3.96 -2.91 -14.75
C ARG A 100 -4.66 -1.56 -14.75
N ALA A 101 -3.93 -0.52 -14.35
CA ALA A 101 -4.32 0.86 -14.54
C ALA A 101 -3.09 1.70 -14.89
N THR A 102 -3.22 2.56 -15.89
CA THR A 102 -2.19 3.54 -16.25
C THR A 102 -2.19 4.67 -15.23
N VAL A 103 -1.01 5.07 -14.78
CA VAL A 103 -0.83 6.25 -13.92
C VAL A 103 -0.90 7.50 -14.78
N GLY A 104 -1.84 8.38 -14.46
CA GLY A 104 -1.96 9.69 -15.11
C GLY A 104 -1.07 10.75 -14.45
N ARG A 105 -0.79 10.58 -13.15
CA ARG A 105 0.11 11.45 -12.39
C ARG A 105 0.54 10.81 -11.07
N SER A 106 1.82 10.98 -10.72
CA SER A 106 2.34 10.69 -9.39
C SER A 106 2.73 12.02 -8.71
N LYS A 107 2.42 12.18 -7.41
CA LYS A 107 2.79 13.38 -6.65
C LYS A 107 3.51 13.01 -5.38
N ILE A 108 4.60 13.70 -5.09
CA ILE A 108 5.35 13.58 -3.84
C ILE A 108 5.09 14.83 -3.02
N GLU A 109 4.65 14.65 -1.77
CA GLU A 109 4.33 15.76 -0.87
C GLU A 109 4.68 15.43 0.58
N ARG A 110 5.18 16.42 1.30
CA ARG A 110 5.58 16.29 2.70
C ARG A 110 4.35 16.31 3.62
N ARG A 111 4.22 15.28 4.47
CA ARG A 111 3.08 15.07 5.38
C ARG A 111 3.53 14.41 6.68
N PRO A 112 2.75 14.57 7.78
CA PRO A 112 2.93 13.73 8.97
C PRO A 112 2.62 12.27 8.63
N MET A 113 3.43 11.36 9.16
CA MET A 113 3.40 9.94 8.79
C MET A 113 3.28 9.02 10.02
N LEU A 114 2.65 7.87 9.81
CA LEU A 114 2.59 6.74 10.72
C LEU A 114 3.37 5.55 10.13
N MET A 115 4.23 4.95 10.95
CA MET A 115 4.75 3.60 10.71
C MET A 115 3.79 2.58 11.29
N ILE A 116 3.39 1.60 10.49
CA ILE A 116 2.46 0.54 10.87
C ILE A 116 3.12 -0.81 10.59
N LYS A 117 3.07 -1.73 11.56
CA LYS A 117 3.54 -3.11 11.38
C LYS A 117 2.40 -4.09 11.53
N ALA A 118 2.41 -5.13 10.69
CA ALA A 118 1.44 -6.20 10.75
C ALA A 118 2.10 -7.57 10.59
N LYS A 119 1.43 -8.60 11.12
CA LYS A 119 1.87 -9.99 11.05
C LYS A 119 0.84 -10.85 10.31
N ALA A 120 1.31 -11.65 9.37
CA ALA A 120 0.51 -12.65 8.64
C ALA A 120 1.25 -13.99 8.64
N GLY A 121 0.77 -14.96 9.43
CA GLY A 121 1.49 -16.21 9.65
C GLY A 121 2.86 -15.95 10.30
N GLY A 122 3.94 -16.42 9.67
CA GLY A 122 5.32 -16.19 10.11
C GLY A 122 5.91 -14.84 9.70
N GLU A 123 5.30 -14.16 8.72
CA GLU A 123 5.85 -12.94 8.13
C GLU A 123 5.42 -11.69 8.89
N ILE A 124 6.36 -10.76 9.06
CA ILE A 124 6.11 -9.42 9.59
C ILE A 124 6.55 -8.41 8.53
N GLY A 125 5.65 -7.50 8.19
CA GLY A 125 5.97 -6.37 7.32
C GLY A 125 5.42 -5.07 7.88
N GLY A 126 5.77 -3.98 7.21
CA GLY A 126 5.33 -2.65 7.59
C GLY A 126 5.03 -1.77 6.40
N ILE A 127 4.44 -0.62 6.69
CA ILE A 127 4.19 0.47 5.75
C ILE A 127 4.36 1.78 6.51
N ILE A 128 4.91 2.79 5.85
CA ILE A 128 4.84 4.18 6.31
C ILE A 128 3.82 4.91 5.45
N ALA A 129 2.73 5.38 6.07
CA ALA A 129 1.62 6.03 5.38
C ALA A 129 1.28 7.36 6.07
N GLN A 130 0.66 8.29 5.34
CA GLN A 130 0.26 9.58 5.90
C GLN A 130 -0.74 9.38 7.04
N ASP A 131 -0.58 10.15 8.12
CA ASP A 131 -1.59 10.28 9.16
C ASP A 131 -2.77 11.15 8.68
N ALA A 132 -3.73 10.54 7.97
CA ALA A 132 -4.93 11.23 7.52
C ALA A 132 -6.11 10.28 7.27
N GLU A 133 -7.33 10.79 7.47
CA GLU A 133 -8.53 9.96 7.42
C GLU A 133 -8.81 9.31 6.06
N THR A 134 -8.28 9.92 4.98
CA THR A 134 -8.43 9.46 3.59
C THR A 134 -7.60 8.21 3.29
N ILE A 135 -6.61 7.87 4.12
CA ILE A 135 -5.77 6.69 3.99
C ILE A 135 -6.51 5.56 4.69
N ARG A 136 -6.92 4.55 3.93
CA ARG A 136 -7.72 3.44 4.45
C ARG A 136 -7.15 2.11 4.01
N PHE A 137 -7.17 1.15 4.93
CA PHE A 137 -6.90 -0.26 4.62
C PHE A 137 -8.22 -1.02 4.48
N VAL A 138 -8.18 -2.10 3.71
CA VAL A 138 -9.32 -3.01 3.55
C VAL A 138 -9.25 -4.11 4.61
N LYS A 139 -10.34 -4.30 5.38
CA LYS A 139 -10.50 -5.39 6.35
C LYS A 139 -10.91 -6.70 5.65
N PRO A 140 -10.74 -7.88 6.28
CA PRO A 140 -11.13 -9.17 5.68
C PRO A 140 -12.60 -9.28 5.26
N ASN A 141 -13.48 -8.59 5.97
CA ASN A 141 -14.91 -8.51 5.65
C ASN A 141 -15.25 -7.48 4.56
N GLY A 142 -14.24 -6.84 3.94
CA GLY A 142 -14.41 -5.81 2.92
C GLY A 142 -14.72 -4.41 3.45
N GLN A 143 -14.87 -4.23 4.77
CA GLN A 143 -15.00 -2.91 5.37
C GLN A 143 -13.69 -2.14 5.27
N LEU A 144 -13.78 -0.81 5.34
CA LEU A 144 -12.61 0.06 5.32
C LEU A 144 -12.29 0.50 6.75
N VAL A 145 -11.01 0.59 7.07
CA VAL A 145 -10.53 1.21 8.32
C VAL A 145 -9.55 2.31 7.97
N SER A 146 -9.82 3.51 8.48
CA SER A 146 -8.91 4.62 8.33
C SER A 146 -7.69 4.44 9.21
N VAL A 147 -6.54 4.90 8.74
CA VAL A 147 -5.29 4.85 9.50
C VAL A 147 -5.40 5.57 10.85
N THR A 148 -6.15 6.68 10.91
CA THR A 148 -6.40 7.45 12.14
C THR A 148 -7.25 6.70 13.18
N HIS A 149 -7.96 5.65 12.73
CA HIS A 149 -8.79 4.80 13.59
C HIS A 149 -8.22 3.39 13.74
N LEU A 150 -7.07 3.11 13.11
CA LEU A 150 -6.42 1.81 13.15
C LEU A 150 -5.78 1.61 14.53
N LYS A 151 -5.94 0.42 15.09
CA LYS A 151 -5.39 0.09 16.41
C LYS A 151 -4.64 -1.23 16.38
N LYS A 152 -3.70 -1.39 17.32
CA LYS A 152 -3.07 -2.70 17.57
C LYS A 152 -4.15 -3.74 17.83
N GLY A 153 -4.05 -4.88 17.16
CA GLY A 153 -5.04 -5.95 17.21
C GLY A 153 -6.05 -5.94 16.05
N ASP A 154 -6.21 -4.83 15.33
CA ASP A 154 -7.01 -4.80 14.10
C ASP A 154 -6.45 -5.77 13.06
N THR A 155 -7.30 -6.22 12.14
CA THR A 155 -6.90 -7.09 11.04
C THR A 155 -7.22 -6.43 9.70
N VAL A 156 -6.23 -6.41 8.81
CA VAL A 156 -6.31 -5.82 7.46
C VAL A 156 -5.85 -6.82 6.40
N MET A 157 -6.17 -6.55 5.13
CA MET A 157 -5.77 -7.38 4.00
C MET A 157 -4.40 -7.00 3.49
N VAL A 158 -3.55 -8.01 3.30
CA VAL A 158 -2.20 -7.89 2.76
C VAL A 158 -1.96 -8.91 1.64
N HIS A 159 -0.96 -8.65 0.82
CA HIS A 159 -0.27 -9.64 0.03
C HIS A 159 1.02 -10.02 0.78
N SER A 160 1.18 -11.27 1.15
CA SER A 160 2.35 -11.75 1.87
C SER A 160 2.82 -13.11 1.36
N LYS A 161 4.12 -13.18 1.04
CA LYS A 161 4.85 -14.38 0.64
C LYS A 161 6.08 -14.57 1.55
N PRO A 162 6.62 -15.80 1.68
CA PRO A 162 7.91 -16.00 2.33
C PRO A 162 8.97 -15.08 1.73
N ALA A 163 9.88 -14.58 2.57
CA ALA A 163 10.97 -13.74 2.10
C ALA A 163 11.89 -14.51 1.13
N THR A 164 12.18 -13.89 0.00
CA THR A 164 13.20 -14.31 -0.97
C THR A 164 14.09 -13.10 -1.26
N GLY A 165 15.36 -13.30 -1.59
CA GLY A 165 16.23 -12.18 -2.02
C GLY A 165 15.62 -11.48 -3.25
N ARG A 166 15.81 -10.17 -3.39
CA ARG A 166 15.51 -9.43 -4.63
C ARG A 166 16.64 -8.50 -5.05
N HIS A 167 16.99 -8.52 -6.33
CA HIS A 167 17.83 -7.51 -6.98
C HIS A 167 16.99 -6.72 -7.99
N PHE A 168 16.97 -5.38 -7.87
CA PHE A 168 16.24 -4.49 -8.77
C PHE A 168 14.76 -4.89 -8.98
N GLY A 169 14.08 -5.31 -7.91
CA GLY A 169 12.66 -5.68 -7.96
C GLY A 169 12.36 -7.09 -8.49
N MET A 170 13.36 -7.88 -8.89
CA MET A 170 13.23 -9.29 -9.33
C MET A 170 13.58 -10.27 -8.21
N GLU A 171 12.86 -11.40 -8.10
CA GLU A 171 13.15 -12.48 -7.14
C GLU A 171 14.46 -13.21 -7.50
N VAL A 172 15.31 -13.42 -6.49
CA VAL A 172 16.57 -14.17 -6.55
C VAL A 172 16.49 -15.27 -5.51
N SER A 173 16.65 -16.53 -5.95
CA SER A 173 16.56 -17.71 -5.07
C SER A 173 17.83 -18.00 -4.28
N ASP A 174 18.97 -17.48 -4.73
CA ASP A 174 20.30 -17.97 -4.32
C ASP A 174 21.07 -16.97 -3.42
N GLU A 175 20.43 -15.85 -3.05
CA GLU A 175 21.04 -14.78 -2.26
C GLU A 175 20.18 -14.36 -1.06
N TYR A 176 20.82 -14.04 0.06
CA TYR A 176 20.17 -13.56 1.28
C TYR A 176 20.28 -12.04 1.39
N ILE A 177 19.12 -11.37 1.45
CA ILE A 177 19.02 -9.91 1.61
C ILE A 177 18.23 -9.60 2.89
N LEU A 178 18.80 -8.74 3.75
CA LEU A 178 18.19 -8.33 5.02
C LEU A 178 17.69 -6.88 4.96
N GLU A 179 16.37 -6.73 4.87
CA GLU A 179 15.67 -5.46 5.08
C GLU A 179 15.32 -5.30 6.57
N LYS A 180 15.58 -4.13 7.18
CA LYS A 180 15.31 -3.86 8.61
C LYS A 180 14.12 -2.92 8.79
#